data_AF-A0A6A7KW37-F1
#
_entry.id   AF-A0A6A7KW37-F1
#
_cell.length_a   1.000
_cell.length_b   1.000
_cell.length_c   1.000
_cell.angle_alpha   90.00
_cell.angle_beta   90.00
_cell.angle_gamma   90.00
#
_symmetry.space_group_name_H-M   'P 1'
#
loop_
_entity.id
_entity.type
_entity.pdbx_description
1 polymer ?
#
loop_
_entity_poly.entity_id
_entity_poly.type
_entity_poly.pdbx_seq_one_letter_code
_entity_poly.pdbx_strand_id
1 'polypeptide(L)'
;MNKQEQEREDKIALKRAKEDRRELLKSRGKLLGGGFVAGILATLIIGFSSGNFITPSNAERMAREAANDAQTAALVPYCVASFNESPDAEKNLAALLKTSEWMRDQFIRDGKWAGVGANSLTNGACARKLVTEAEAEAAKGT
;
A
#
# COMPACT_ATOMS: atom_id res chain seq x y z
N MET A 1 36.09 -5.59 74.38
CA MET A 1 35.30 -5.79 73.14
C MET A 1 35.65 -7.15 72.56
N ASN A 2 34.67 -8.05 72.47
CA ASN A 2 34.89 -9.44 72.06
C ASN A 2 34.74 -9.57 70.53
N LYS A 3 35.72 -10.20 69.87
CA LYS A 3 35.73 -10.41 68.41
C LYS A 3 34.45 -11.10 67.89
N GLN A 4 33.86 -11.98 68.70
CA GLN A 4 32.61 -12.68 68.39
C GLN A 4 31.37 -11.77 68.41
N GLU A 5 31.42 -10.67 69.15
CA GLU A 5 30.32 -9.71 69.23
C GLU A 5 30.32 -8.79 68.01
N GLN A 6 31.51 -8.34 67.60
CA GLN A 6 31.70 -7.50 66.42
C GLN A 6 31.28 -8.21 65.12
N GLU A 7 31.67 -9.49 64.94
CA GLU A 7 31.23 -10.28 63.77
C GLU A 7 29.71 -10.50 63.72
N ARG A 8 29.04 -10.54 64.89
CA ARG A 8 27.58 -10.69 64.93
C ARG A 8 26.89 -9.40 64.52
N GLU A 9 27.35 -8.26 65.04
CA GLU A 9 26.84 -6.94 64.68
C GLU A 9 27.05 -6.65 63.17
N ASP A 10 28.23 -6.95 62.63
CA ASP A 10 28.54 -6.76 61.21
C ASP A 10 27.66 -7.63 60.31
N LYS A 11 27.39 -8.88 60.69
CA LYS A 11 26.49 -9.78 59.95
C LYS A 11 25.04 -9.30 59.99
N ILE A 12 24.60 -8.71 61.11
CA ILE A 12 23.27 -8.12 61.24
C ILE A 12 23.15 -6.89 60.33
N ALA A 13 24.14 -6.00 60.34
CA ALA A 13 24.19 -4.82 59.47
C ALA A 13 24.20 -5.20 57.98
N LEU A 14 25.02 -6.20 57.60
CA LEU A 14 25.12 -6.68 56.22
C LEU A 14 23.79 -7.30 55.72
N LYS A 15 23.07 -8.01 56.59
CA LYS A 15 21.75 -8.60 56.22
C LYS A 15 20.73 -7.50 55.92
N ARG A 16 20.60 -6.51 56.81
CA ARG A 16 19.66 -5.38 56.63
C ARG A 16 19.93 -4.62 55.32
N ALA A 17 21.19 -4.31 55.03
CA ALA A 17 21.57 -3.61 53.80
C ALA A 17 21.26 -4.40 52.51
N LYS A 18 21.35 -5.73 52.54
CA LYS A 18 21.00 -6.58 51.38
C LYS A 18 19.49 -6.68 51.18
N GLU A 19 18.73 -6.69 52.27
CA GLU A 19 17.27 -6.73 52.25
C GLU A 19 16.70 -5.43 51.66
N ASP A 20 17.21 -4.28 52.11
CA ASP A 20 16.86 -2.95 51.55
C ASP A 20 17.13 -2.88 50.04
N ARG A 21 18.30 -3.35 49.58
CA ARG A 21 18.61 -3.38 48.13
C ARG A 21 17.67 -4.29 47.33
N ARG A 22 17.22 -5.41 47.90
CA ARG A 22 16.25 -6.32 47.24
C ARG A 22 14.88 -5.67 47.09
N GLU A 23 14.41 -5.00 48.13
CA GLU A 23 13.14 -4.27 48.12
C GLU A 23 13.18 -3.12 47.10
N LEU A 24 14.29 -2.37 47.05
CA LEU A 24 14.49 -1.31 46.05
C LEU A 24 14.45 -1.84 44.62
N LEU A 25 15.12 -2.97 44.33
CA LEU A 25 15.11 -3.57 42.99
C LEU A 25 13.72 -4.07 42.59
N LYS A 26 12.99 -4.69 43.53
CA LYS A 26 11.62 -5.17 43.30
C LYS A 26 10.64 -4.03 43.03
N SER A 27 10.76 -2.92 43.74
CA SER A 27 9.92 -1.74 43.55
C SER A 27 10.21 -1.03 42.21
N ARG A 28 11.50 -0.87 41.86
CA ARG A 28 11.90 -0.26 40.57
C ARG A 28 11.48 -1.09 39.36
N GLY A 29 11.60 -2.42 39.41
CA GLY A 29 11.17 -3.30 38.31
C GLY A 29 9.66 -3.24 38.07
N LYS A 30 8.86 -3.11 39.14
CA LYS A 30 7.40 -3.03 39.07
C LYS A 30 6.90 -1.69 38.50
N LEU A 31 7.56 -0.59 38.85
CA LEU A 31 7.27 0.75 38.31
C LEU A 31 7.73 0.92 36.85
N LEU A 32 8.91 0.39 36.50
CA LEU A 32 9.48 0.56 35.15
C LEU A 32 8.89 -0.43 34.13
N GLY A 33 8.53 -1.65 34.54
CA GLY A 33 7.98 -2.66 33.63
C GLY A 33 6.56 -2.36 33.15
N GLY A 34 5.69 -1.85 34.03
CA GLY A 34 4.28 -1.61 33.69
C GLY A 34 4.07 -0.48 32.69
N GLY A 35 4.74 0.66 32.90
CA GLY A 35 4.61 1.83 32.02
C GLY A 35 5.21 1.60 30.62
N PHE A 36 6.31 0.86 30.52
CA PHE A 36 6.97 0.58 29.25
C PHE A 36 6.12 -0.31 28.33
N VAL A 37 5.55 -1.38 28.88
CA VAL A 37 4.68 -2.29 28.12
C VAL A 37 3.41 -1.59 27.65
N ALA A 38 2.79 -0.79 28.53
CA ALA A 38 1.62 0.01 28.17
C ALA A 38 1.95 1.07 27.09
N GLY A 39 3.12 1.71 27.18
CA GLY A 39 3.60 2.66 26.18
C GLY A 39 3.78 2.02 24.80
N ILE A 40 4.45 0.86 24.73
CA ILE A 40 4.62 0.11 23.47
C ILE A 40 3.27 -0.25 22.87
N LEU A 41 2.34 -0.80 23.67
CA LEU A 41 1.02 -1.17 23.17
C LEU A 41 0.24 0.05 22.65
N ALA A 42 0.30 1.18 23.35
CA ALA A 42 -0.33 2.42 22.90
C ALA A 42 0.27 2.92 21.58
N THR A 43 1.60 2.95 21.45
CA THR A 43 2.28 3.37 20.22
C THR A 43 2.00 2.43 19.06
N LEU A 44 1.94 1.12 19.29
CA LEU A 44 1.57 0.15 18.26
C LEU A 44 0.11 0.36 17.82
N ILE A 45 -0.83 0.52 18.74
CA ILE A 45 -2.25 0.74 18.39
C ILE A 45 -2.40 2.04 17.59
N ILE A 46 -1.79 3.14 18.03
CA ILE A 46 -1.87 4.43 17.34
C ILE A 46 -1.15 4.37 15.98
N GLY A 47 0.04 3.76 15.93
CA GLY A 47 0.85 3.63 14.73
C GLY A 47 0.23 2.73 13.67
N PHE A 48 -0.36 1.60 14.06
CA PHE A 48 -1.05 0.69 13.15
C PHE A 48 -2.47 1.17 12.79
N SER A 49 -3.15 1.93 13.68
CA SER A 49 -4.47 2.53 13.39
C SER A 49 -4.38 3.63 12.33
N SER A 50 -3.24 4.31 12.21
CA SER A 50 -3.03 5.36 11.21
C SER A 50 -2.98 4.86 9.74
N GLY A 51 -3.13 3.55 9.49
CA GLY A 51 -3.41 2.98 8.16
C GLY A 51 -2.31 3.13 7.10
N ASN A 52 -1.17 3.76 7.43
CA ASN A 52 -0.13 4.15 6.48
C ASN A 52 1.13 3.26 6.55
N PHE A 53 1.03 2.06 7.13
CA PHE A 53 2.14 1.13 7.13
C PHE A 53 2.22 0.40 5.79
N ILE A 54 3.29 0.64 5.05
CA ILE A 54 3.57 -0.06 3.80
C ILE A 54 4.12 -1.45 4.18
N THR A 55 3.28 -2.48 4.13
CA THR A 55 3.79 -3.87 4.13
C THR A 55 4.49 -4.15 2.80
N PRO A 56 5.45 -5.09 2.75
CA PRO A 56 6.12 -5.44 1.50
C PRO A 56 5.14 -5.84 0.38
N SER A 57 4.04 -6.52 0.71
CA SER A 57 2.96 -6.82 -0.23
C SER A 57 2.21 -5.59 -0.75
N ASN A 58 2.01 -4.58 0.11
CA ASN A 58 1.41 -3.31 -0.30
C ASN A 58 2.38 -2.49 -1.16
N ALA A 59 3.68 -2.50 -0.87
CA ALA A 59 4.70 -1.82 -1.70
C ALA A 59 4.72 -2.35 -3.14
N GLU A 60 4.71 -3.68 -3.30
CA GLU A 60 4.71 -4.31 -4.62
C GLU A 60 3.43 -3.99 -5.39
N ARG A 61 2.28 -4.06 -4.72
CA ARG A 61 1.00 -3.67 -5.33
C ARG A 61 0.98 -2.21 -5.77
N MET A 62 1.43 -1.29 -4.90
CA MET A 62 1.51 0.14 -5.21
C MET A 62 2.45 0.43 -6.38
N ALA A 63 3.60 -0.25 -6.45
CA ALA A 63 4.52 -0.12 -7.57
C ALA A 63 3.89 -0.60 -8.88
N ARG A 64 3.14 -1.71 -8.84
CA ARG A 64 2.46 -2.27 -10.01
C ARG A 64 1.29 -1.40 -10.47
N GLU A 65 0.49 -0.89 -9.54
CA GLU A 65 -0.59 0.06 -9.83
C GLU A 65 -0.04 1.36 -10.42
N ALA A 66 0.99 1.95 -9.80
CA ALA A 66 1.64 3.16 -10.32
C ALA A 66 2.21 2.94 -11.74
N ALA A 67 2.81 1.78 -12.01
CA ALA A 67 3.28 1.44 -13.34
C ALA A 67 2.13 1.30 -14.35
N ASN A 68 1.02 0.66 -13.97
CA ASN A 68 -0.14 0.50 -14.83
C ASN A 68 -0.82 1.85 -15.12
N ASP A 69 -0.91 2.74 -14.13
CA ASP A 69 -1.51 4.07 -14.27
C ASP A 69 -0.65 4.96 -15.16
N ALA A 70 0.67 4.98 -14.93
CA ALA A 70 1.60 5.72 -15.78
C ALA A 70 1.55 5.23 -17.23
N GLN A 71 1.50 3.90 -17.42
CA GLN A 71 1.36 3.32 -18.74
C GLN A 71 0.04 3.73 -19.40
N THR A 72 -1.08 3.65 -18.67
CA THR A 72 -2.40 4.00 -19.19
C THR A 72 -2.47 5.49 -19.55
N ALA A 73 -1.95 6.36 -18.70
CA ALA A 73 -1.91 7.81 -18.95
C ALA A 73 -1.08 8.17 -20.19
N ALA A 74 0.00 7.42 -20.45
CA ALA A 74 0.87 7.67 -21.60
C ALA A 74 0.39 7.00 -22.90
N LEU A 75 -0.11 5.76 -22.84
CA LEU A 75 -0.43 4.96 -24.03
C LEU A 75 -1.87 5.15 -24.51
N VAL A 76 -2.82 5.53 -23.64
CA VAL A 76 -4.19 5.82 -24.08
C VAL A 76 -4.26 6.93 -25.14
N PRO A 77 -3.61 8.11 -24.97
CA PRO A 77 -3.64 9.12 -26.02
C PRO A 77 -2.99 8.65 -27.32
N TYR A 78 -1.92 7.86 -27.22
CA TYR A 78 -1.29 7.23 -28.39
C TYR A 78 -2.24 6.24 -29.08
N CYS A 79 -2.97 5.45 -28.31
CA CYS A 79 -3.93 4.48 -28.82
C CYS A 79 -5.06 5.13 -29.61
N VAL A 80 -5.62 6.23 -29.08
CA VAL A 80 -6.67 7.00 -29.78
C VAL A 80 -6.12 7.58 -31.09
N ALA A 81 -4.92 8.17 -31.07
CA ALA A 81 -4.29 8.69 -32.28
C ALA A 81 -4.04 7.59 -33.32
N SER A 82 -3.45 6.47 -32.92
CA SER A 82 -3.17 5.33 -33.81
C SER A 82 -4.45 4.68 -34.36
N PHE A 83 -5.52 4.66 -33.57
CA PHE A 83 -6.83 4.17 -34.01
C PHE A 83 -7.43 5.07 -35.10
N ASN A 84 -7.35 6.39 -34.90
CA ASN A 84 -7.87 7.38 -35.86
C ASN A 84 -7.03 7.46 -37.13
N GLU A 85 -5.72 7.20 -37.06
CA GLU A 85 -4.85 7.09 -38.24
C GLU A 85 -5.07 5.78 -39.02
N SER A 86 -5.82 4.82 -38.47
CA SER A 86 -6.07 3.56 -39.16
C SER A 86 -6.95 3.77 -40.41
N PRO A 87 -6.65 3.08 -41.53
CA PRO A 87 -7.35 3.29 -42.80
C PRO A 87 -8.85 2.95 -42.77
N ASP A 88 -9.29 2.22 -41.74
CA ASP A 88 -10.69 1.82 -41.53
C ASP A 88 -11.24 2.32 -40.17
N ALA A 89 -10.74 3.45 -39.66
CA ALA A 89 -11.10 3.98 -38.33
C ALA A 89 -12.61 4.01 -38.05
N GLU A 90 -13.43 4.51 -38.99
CA GLU A 90 -14.90 4.57 -38.82
C GLU A 90 -15.54 3.17 -38.74
N LYS A 91 -15.08 2.21 -39.57
CA LYS A 91 -15.59 0.84 -39.55
C LYS A 91 -15.18 0.12 -38.28
N ASN A 92 -13.94 0.33 -37.84
CA ASN A 92 -13.41 -0.21 -36.60
C ASN A 92 -14.15 0.38 -35.40
N LEU A 93 -14.50 1.67 -35.42
CA LEU A 93 -15.28 2.31 -34.38
C LEU A 93 -16.69 1.73 -34.30
N ALA A 94 -17.35 1.56 -35.45
CA ALA A 94 -18.66 0.90 -35.52
C ALA A 94 -18.62 -0.55 -35.01
N ALA A 95 -17.54 -1.28 -35.30
CA ALA A 95 -17.32 -2.63 -34.78
C ALA A 95 -17.04 -2.63 -33.27
N LEU A 96 -16.27 -1.65 -32.77
CA LEU A 96 -15.97 -1.49 -31.34
C LEU A 96 -17.23 -1.16 -30.53
N LEU A 97 -18.10 -0.30 -31.07
CA LEU A 97 -19.39 0.05 -30.45
C LEU A 97 -20.34 -1.16 -30.35
N LYS A 98 -20.32 -2.06 -31.35
CA LYS A 98 -21.06 -3.33 -31.34
C LYS A 98 -20.44 -4.40 -30.45
N THR A 99 -19.15 -4.26 -30.12
CA THR A 99 -18.43 -5.19 -29.26
C THR A 99 -18.80 -4.96 -27.80
N SER A 100 -19.10 -6.03 -27.09
CA SER A 100 -19.39 -5.99 -25.66
C SER A 100 -18.19 -5.51 -24.85
N GLU A 101 -18.43 -4.78 -23.78
CA GLU A 101 -17.40 -4.12 -22.95
C GLU A 101 -16.23 -5.04 -22.54
N TRP A 102 -16.52 -6.30 -22.22
CA TRP A 102 -15.53 -7.31 -21.82
C TRP A 102 -14.66 -7.86 -22.97
N MET A 103 -15.04 -7.65 -24.23
CA MET A 103 -14.25 -8.01 -25.42
C MET A 103 -13.53 -6.80 -26.03
N ARG A 104 -13.81 -5.58 -25.54
CA ARG A 104 -13.23 -4.37 -26.12
C ARG A 104 -11.72 -4.29 -25.94
N ASP A 105 -11.17 -4.81 -24.84
CA ASP A 105 -9.72 -4.87 -24.65
C ASP A 105 -9.07 -5.78 -25.71
N GLN A 106 -9.71 -6.91 -26.00
CA GLN A 106 -9.25 -7.87 -26.99
C GLN A 106 -9.32 -7.27 -28.39
N PHE A 107 -10.40 -6.57 -28.73
CA PHE A 107 -10.51 -5.87 -30.00
C PHE A 107 -9.36 -4.88 -30.21
N ILE A 108 -9.07 -4.05 -29.21
CA ILE A 108 -7.97 -3.07 -29.29
C ILE A 108 -6.60 -3.75 -29.38
N ARG A 109 -6.41 -4.85 -28.65
CA ARG A 109 -5.18 -5.64 -28.66
C ARG A 109 -4.96 -6.29 -30.03
N ASP A 110 -5.99 -6.89 -30.61
CA ASP A 110 -5.92 -7.61 -31.88
C ASP A 110 -5.66 -6.62 -33.05
N GLY A 111 -6.20 -5.40 -32.96
CA GLY A 111 -5.87 -4.30 -33.88
C GLY A 111 -4.55 -3.58 -33.60
N LYS A 112 -3.86 -3.91 -32.51
CA LYS A 112 -2.51 -3.41 -32.15
C LYS A 112 -2.39 -1.89 -31.99
N TRP A 113 -3.49 -1.19 -31.73
CA TRP A 113 -3.49 0.29 -31.63
C TRP A 113 -2.89 0.81 -30.33
N ALA A 114 -2.94 0.04 -29.24
CA ALA A 114 -2.45 0.50 -27.93
C ALA A 114 -0.92 0.57 -27.79
N GLY A 115 -0.16 0.11 -28.79
CA GLY A 115 1.30 0.15 -28.80
C GLY A 115 1.98 -1.04 -28.08
N VAL A 116 3.29 -1.15 -28.28
CA VAL A 116 4.10 -2.26 -27.73
C VAL A 116 4.16 -2.14 -26.21
N GLY A 117 3.77 -3.20 -25.51
CA GLY A 117 3.77 -3.27 -24.06
C GLY A 117 2.42 -2.96 -23.42
N ALA A 118 1.41 -2.50 -24.17
CA ALA A 118 0.08 -2.22 -23.64
C ALA A 118 -0.52 -3.44 -22.93
N ASN A 119 -0.99 -3.21 -21.70
CA ASN A 119 -1.65 -4.23 -20.90
C ASN A 119 -3.19 -4.16 -21.11
N SER A 120 -3.93 -5.10 -20.54
CA SER A 120 -5.40 -5.13 -20.67
C SER A 120 -6.10 -3.88 -20.10
N LEU A 121 -5.54 -3.26 -19.06
CA LEU A 121 -6.06 -2.00 -18.49
C LEU A 121 -5.91 -0.86 -19.50
N THR A 122 -4.76 -0.74 -20.15
CA THR A 122 -4.50 0.25 -21.19
C THR A 122 -5.41 0.04 -22.40
N ASN A 123 -5.57 -1.20 -22.87
CA ASN A 123 -6.46 -1.54 -23.98
C ASN A 123 -7.93 -1.20 -23.66
N GLY A 124 -8.38 -1.60 -22.47
CA GLY A 124 -9.74 -1.32 -21.99
C GLY A 124 -9.98 0.18 -21.81
N ALA A 125 -9.02 0.93 -21.26
CA ALA A 125 -9.11 2.37 -21.10
C ALA A 125 -9.17 3.10 -22.45
N CYS A 126 -8.37 2.67 -23.43
CA CYS A 126 -8.45 3.19 -24.80
C CYS A 126 -9.82 2.93 -25.43
N ALA A 127 -10.33 1.70 -25.35
CA ALA A 127 -11.64 1.38 -25.88
C ALA A 127 -12.75 2.20 -25.23
N ARG A 128 -12.70 2.37 -23.91
CA ARG A 128 -13.67 3.22 -23.18
C ARG A 128 -13.62 4.65 -23.68
N LYS A 129 -12.42 5.23 -23.85
CA LYS A 129 -12.25 6.59 -24.36
C LYS A 129 -12.88 6.77 -25.74
N LEU A 130 -12.57 5.88 -26.68
CA LEU A 130 -13.14 5.91 -28.03
C LEU A 130 -14.68 5.82 -28.03
N VAL A 131 -15.24 4.96 -27.17
CA VAL A 131 -16.69 4.83 -27.05
C VAL A 131 -17.33 6.08 -26.46
N THR A 132 -16.75 6.66 -25.40
CA THR A 132 -17.25 7.89 -24.80
C THR A 132 -17.17 9.08 -25.76
N GLU A 133 -16.11 9.16 -26.57
CA GLU A 133 -15.98 10.19 -27.62
C GLU A 133 -17.06 10.02 -28.70
N ALA A 134 -17.30 8.79 -29.17
CA ALA A 134 -18.37 8.50 -30.13
C ALA A 134 -19.78 8.82 -29.57
N GLU A 135 -20.04 8.52 -28.30
CA GLU A 135 -21.30 8.86 -27.63
C GLU A 135 -21.47 10.38 -27.47
N ALA A 136 -20.39 11.11 -27.17
CA ALA A 136 -20.39 12.56 -27.07
C ALA A 136 -20.60 13.23 -28.44
N GLU A 137 -20.13 12.63 -29.53
CA GLU A 137 -20.40 13.09 -30.89
C GLU A 137 -21.86 12.84 -31.28
N ALA A 138 -22.43 11.68 -30.93
CA ALA A 138 -23.84 11.38 -31.15
C ALA A 138 -24.77 12.38 -30.44
N ALA A 139 -24.39 12.87 -29.26
CA ALA A 139 -25.16 13.86 -28.49
C ALA A 139 -25.12 15.29 -29.07
N LYS A 140 -24.16 15.61 -29.95
CA LYS A 140 -24.04 16.93 -30.58
C LYS A 140 -24.84 17.05 -31.89
N GLY A 141 -25.31 15.94 -32.43
CA GLY A 141 -25.99 15.86 -33.72
C GLY A 141 -27.52 15.84 -33.67
N THR A 142 -28.13 16.04 -32.49
CA THR A 142 -29.59 16.13 -32.29
C THR A 142 -30.03 17.55 -31.96
#